data_AF-A0A8T2Z6Q8-F1
#
_entry.id   AF-A0A8T2Z6Q8-F1
#
_cell.length_a   1.000
_cell.length_b   1.000
_cell.length_c   1.000
_cell.angle_alpha   90.00
_cell.angle_beta   90.00
_cell.angle_gamma   90.00
#
_symmetry.space_group_name_H-M   'P 1'
#
loop_
_entity.id
_entity.type
_entity.pdbx_description
1 polymer ?
#
loop_
_entity_poly.entity_id
_entity_poly.type
_entity_poly.pdbx_seq_one_letter_code
_entity_poly.pdbx_strand_id
1 'polypeptide(L)'
;MEGQPHPYAPRDLKLPGYVPNFLTQSTIVGVYLLTSLLVVSLIWILSGKEYSKGDSRYAARDAATVTVEGLTAVLEGPASLLAVYAIASGKSYSYILQFAVCLGQLYGTAVYFLTAYLEGDHFATSPYHYYVYYIGANASWVVIPSLIAMRCWKKICSAVQVHGQKRSKTR
;
A
#
# COMPACT_ATOMS: atom_id res chain seq x y z
N MET A 1 32.95 10.44 42.47
CA MET A 1 31.64 10.92 41.97
C MET A 1 30.83 9.67 41.63
N GLU A 2 29.82 9.36 42.44
CA GLU A 2 28.93 8.21 42.16
C GLU A 2 28.09 8.54 40.91
N GLY A 3 28.02 7.60 39.96
CA GLY A 3 27.24 7.78 38.73
C GLY A 3 25.75 7.69 39.02
N GLN A 4 24.92 8.43 38.26
CA GLN A 4 23.47 8.35 38.43
C GLN A 4 22.92 6.96 38.07
N PRO A 5 21.86 6.48 38.76
CA PRO A 5 21.24 5.20 38.46
C PRO A 5 20.59 5.22 37.07
N HIS A 6 20.78 4.14 36.32
CA HIS A 6 20.25 3.98 34.96
C HIS A 6 19.44 2.69 34.80
N PRO A 7 18.51 2.62 33.83
CA PRO A 7 17.65 1.44 33.63
C PRO A 7 18.34 0.30 32.87
N TYR A 8 19.53 0.52 32.31
CA TYR A 8 20.25 -0.48 31.52
C TYR A 8 20.91 -1.57 32.38
N ALA A 9 21.05 -2.77 31.83
CA ALA A 9 21.79 -3.87 32.45
C ALA A 9 23.26 -3.90 31.95
N PRO A 10 24.25 -4.20 32.80
CA PRO A 10 24.13 -4.52 34.22
C PRO A 10 23.97 -3.24 35.10
N ARG A 11 23.25 -3.34 36.22
CA ARG A 11 22.80 -2.17 37.02
C ARG A 11 23.93 -1.43 37.75
N ASP A 12 25.07 -2.08 37.91
CA ASP A 12 26.30 -1.56 38.52
C ASP A 12 27.24 -0.87 37.51
N LEU A 13 26.87 -0.88 36.22
CA LEU A 13 27.59 -0.15 35.19
C LEU A 13 27.59 1.35 35.53
N LYS A 14 28.76 1.99 35.41
CA LYS A 14 28.87 3.44 35.61
C LYS A 14 28.80 4.12 34.25
N LEU A 15 27.71 4.86 34.01
CA LEU A 15 27.54 5.67 32.80
C LEU A 15 27.81 7.15 33.12
N PRO A 16 29.07 7.62 32.99
CA PRO A 16 29.38 9.03 33.20
C PRO A 16 28.62 9.88 32.17
N GLY A 17 27.87 10.88 32.65
CA GLY A 17 27.05 11.75 31.80
C GLY A 17 25.69 11.20 31.42
N TYR A 18 25.22 10.11 32.03
CA TYR A 18 23.84 9.65 31.85
C TYR A 18 22.84 10.73 32.33
N VAL A 19 21.89 11.06 31.45
CA VAL A 19 20.77 11.97 31.74
C VAL A 19 19.48 11.22 31.42
N PRO A 20 18.58 11.01 32.39
CA PRO A 20 17.30 10.35 32.14
C PRO A 20 16.41 11.23 31.26
N ASN A 21 15.54 10.59 30.47
CA ASN A 21 14.54 11.32 29.69
C ASN A 21 13.62 12.11 30.63
N PHE A 22 13.46 13.40 30.37
CA PHE A 22 12.52 14.28 31.10
C PHE A 22 11.05 13.97 30.75
N LEU A 23 10.80 13.40 29.57
CA LEU A 23 9.47 13.01 29.10
C LEU A 23 9.26 11.50 29.27
N THR A 24 8.03 11.13 29.60
CA THR A 24 7.63 9.71 29.62
C THR A 24 7.58 9.14 28.20
N GLN A 25 7.78 7.83 28.07
CA GLN A 25 7.70 7.16 26.77
C GLN A 25 6.34 7.34 26.10
N SER A 26 5.24 7.36 26.87
CA SER A 26 3.90 7.60 26.34
C SER A 26 3.73 9.00 25.75
N THR A 27 4.29 10.03 26.38
CA THR A 27 4.27 11.39 25.83
C THR A 27 5.06 11.47 24.54
N ILE A 28 6.26 10.87 24.49
CA ILE A 28 7.10 10.85 23.28
C ILE A 28 6.36 10.16 22.12
N VAL A 29 5.82 8.97 22.36
CA VAL A 29 5.05 8.21 21.36
C VAL A 29 3.79 8.96 20.96
N GLY A 30 3.06 9.54 21.92
CA GLY A 30 1.84 10.30 21.65
C GLY A 30 2.08 11.51 20.76
N VAL A 31 3.10 12.32 21.05
CA VAL A 31 3.48 13.48 20.22
C VAL A 31 3.95 13.01 18.84
N TYR A 32 4.78 11.97 18.77
CA TYR A 32 5.24 11.43 17.49
C TYR A 32 4.09 10.94 16.61
N LEU A 33 3.16 10.15 17.17
CA LEU A 33 2.02 9.64 16.41
C LEU A 33 1.09 10.77 15.96
N LEU A 34 0.78 11.71 16.85
CA LEU A 34 -0.09 12.84 16.51
C LEU A 34 0.52 13.70 15.39
N THR A 35 1.80 14.05 15.51
CA THR A 35 2.50 14.85 14.49
C THR A 35 2.62 14.10 13.18
N SER A 36 2.92 12.79 13.21
CA SER A 36 2.97 11.95 12.01
C SER A 36 1.61 11.87 11.31
N LEU A 37 0.53 11.64 12.06
CA LEU A 37 -0.83 11.61 11.50
C LEU A 37 -1.24 12.95 10.90
N LEU A 38 -0.87 14.06 11.54
CA LEU A 38 -1.11 15.40 11.03
C LEU A 38 -0.34 15.65 9.74
N VAL A 39 0.95 15.31 9.69
CA VAL A 39 1.78 15.46 8.48
C VAL A 39 1.24 14.61 7.34
N VAL A 40 0.92 13.34 7.60
CA VAL A 40 0.32 12.44 6.60
C VAL A 40 -1.01 12.99 6.09
N SER A 41 -1.87 13.49 6.99
CA SER A 41 -3.17 14.06 6.62
C SER A 41 -3.01 15.34 5.78
N LEU A 42 -2.07 16.22 6.12
CA LEU A 42 -1.78 17.42 5.34
C LEU A 42 -1.22 17.07 3.96
N ILE A 43 -0.27 16.16 3.87
CA ILE A 43 0.28 15.69 2.60
C ILE A 43 -0.83 15.07 1.76
N TRP A 44 -1.68 14.23 2.34
CA TRP A 44 -2.81 13.62 1.67
C TRP A 44 -3.78 14.66 1.10
N ILE A 45 -4.19 15.65 1.90
CA ILE A 45 -5.11 16.70 1.49
C ILE A 45 -4.49 17.57 0.38
N LEU A 46 -3.24 18.01 0.55
CA LEU A 46 -2.58 18.88 -0.41
C LEU A 46 -2.29 18.15 -1.73
N SER A 47 -1.80 16.91 -1.65
CA SER A 47 -1.54 16.08 -2.82
C SER A 47 -2.83 15.71 -3.55
N GLY A 48 -3.92 15.44 -2.81
CA GLY A 48 -5.24 15.18 -3.39
C GLY A 48 -5.79 16.39 -4.15
N LYS A 49 -5.58 17.61 -3.63
CA LYS A 49 -5.96 18.85 -4.34
C LYS A 49 -5.13 19.05 -5.61
N GLU A 50 -3.85 18.76 -5.57
CA GLU A 50 -2.98 18.84 -6.75
C GLU A 50 -3.35 17.80 -7.79
N TYR A 51 -3.56 16.54 -7.37
CA TYR A 51 -3.99 15.46 -8.23
C TYR A 51 -5.35 15.74 -8.88
N SER A 52 -6.27 16.39 -8.16
CA SER A 52 -7.58 16.80 -8.69
C SER A 52 -7.50 17.79 -9.86
N LYS A 53 -6.35 18.44 -10.09
CA LYS A 53 -6.12 19.24 -11.31
C LYS A 53 -5.87 18.36 -12.54
N GLY A 54 -5.33 17.16 -12.34
CA GLY A 54 -5.17 16.11 -13.35
C GLY A 54 -6.45 15.31 -13.56
N ASP A 55 -7.22 15.10 -12.49
CA ASP A 55 -8.52 14.42 -12.56
C ASP A 55 -9.55 15.05 -11.61
N SER A 56 -10.38 15.95 -12.14
CA SER A 56 -11.38 16.68 -11.34
C SER A 56 -12.52 15.79 -10.84
N ARG A 57 -12.65 14.54 -11.30
CA ARG A 57 -13.62 13.56 -10.79
C ARG A 57 -13.42 13.26 -9.30
N TYR A 58 -12.19 13.37 -8.80
CA TYR A 58 -11.89 13.27 -7.37
C TYR A 58 -12.49 14.44 -6.57
N ALA A 59 -12.41 15.66 -7.09
CA ALA A 59 -13.02 16.83 -6.47
C ALA A 59 -14.56 16.80 -6.58
N ALA A 60 -15.08 16.33 -7.71
CA ALA A 60 -16.52 16.19 -7.97
C ALA A 60 -17.16 15.00 -7.25
N ARG A 61 -16.36 14.09 -6.67
CA ARG A 61 -16.82 12.84 -6.08
C ARG A 61 -17.66 12.01 -7.05
N ASP A 62 -17.14 11.90 -8.27
CA ASP A 62 -17.75 11.09 -9.31
C ASP A 62 -18.07 9.68 -8.80
N ALA A 63 -19.23 9.14 -9.21
CA ALA A 63 -19.76 7.90 -8.67
C ALA A 63 -18.86 6.71 -8.99
N ALA A 64 -18.32 6.62 -10.21
CA ALA A 64 -17.43 5.53 -10.59
C ALA A 64 -16.12 5.60 -9.81
N THR A 65 -15.53 6.81 -9.71
CA THR A 65 -14.29 7.05 -8.97
C THR A 65 -14.45 6.71 -7.49
N VAL A 66 -15.48 7.24 -6.82
CA VAL A 66 -15.75 6.96 -5.39
C VAL A 66 -16.01 5.47 -5.15
N THR A 67 -16.71 4.79 -6.06
CA THR A 67 -16.99 3.36 -5.94
C THR A 67 -15.72 2.51 -6.03
N VAL A 68 -14.88 2.78 -7.03
CA VAL A 68 -13.60 2.06 -7.21
C VAL A 68 -12.69 2.27 -6.00
N GLU A 69 -12.50 3.53 -5.58
CA GLU A 69 -11.65 3.87 -4.43
C GLU A 69 -12.18 3.25 -3.12
N GLY A 70 -13.50 3.27 -2.92
CA GLY A 70 -14.14 2.65 -1.77
C GLY A 70 -13.88 1.15 -1.70
N LEU A 71 -14.05 0.43 -2.82
CA LEU A 71 -13.76 -1.00 -2.89
C LEU A 71 -12.27 -1.29 -2.68
N THR A 72 -11.38 -0.50 -3.29
CA THR A 72 -9.93 -0.64 -3.09
C THR A 72 -9.56 -0.43 -1.63
N ALA A 73 -10.13 0.57 -0.97
CA ALA A 73 -9.82 0.85 0.44
C ALA A 73 -10.29 -0.26 1.40
N VAL A 74 -11.50 -0.80 1.19
CA VAL A 74 -12.11 -1.76 2.15
C VAL A 74 -11.80 -3.21 1.85
N LEU A 75 -11.49 -3.57 0.60
CA LEU A 75 -11.18 -4.95 0.20
C LEU A 75 -9.69 -5.11 -0.12
N GLU A 76 -9.19 -4.35 -1.10
CA GLU A 76 -7.82 -4.53 -1.61
C GLU A 76 -6.75 -4.10 -0.62
N GLY A 77 -7.00 -3.04 0.17
CA GLY A 77 -6.11 -2.59 1.23
C GLY A 77 -5.86 -3.68 2.28
N PRO A 78 -6.89 -4.20 2.96
CA PRO A 78 -6.75 -5.31 3.89
C PRO A 78 -6.17 -6.58 3.26
N ALA A 79 -6.60 -6.93 2.04
CA ALA A 79 -6.07 -8.09 1.31
C ALA A 79 -4.57 -7.94 0.99
N SER A 80 -4.11 -6.74 0.68
CA SER A 80 -2.69 -6.44 0.45
C SER A 80 -1.86 -6.59 1.73
N LEU A 81 -2.36 -6.14 2.88
CA LEU A 81 -1.71 -6.37 4.18
C LEU A 81 -1.63 -7.87 4.51
N LEU A 82 -2.71 -8.61 4.25
CA LEU A 82 -2.72 -10.06 4.39
C LEU A 82 -1.73 -10.73 3.44
N ALA A 83 -1.56 -10.22 2.21
CA ALA A 83 -0.57 -10.72 1.26
C ALA A 83 0.85 -10.54 1.80
N VAL A 84 1.17 -9.38 2.37
CA VAL A 84 2.47 -9.11 3.03
C VAL A 84 2.70 -10.10 4.17
N TYR A 85 1.71 -10.27 5.07
CA TYR A 85 1.79 -11.25 6.15
C TYR A 85 2.02 -12.68 5.63
N ALA A 86 1.28 -13.08 4.59
CA ALA A 86 1.36 -14.41 3.99
C ALA A 86 2.73 -14.68 3.37
N ILE A 87 3.34 -13.66 2.73
CA ILE A 87 4.72 -13.73 2.21
C ILE A 87 5.71 -13.88 3.37
N ALA A 88 5.63 -13.00 4.37
CA ALA A 88 6.55 -13.00 5.52
C ALA A 88 6.48 -14.30 6.33
N SER A 89 5.29 -14.89 6.42
CA SER A 89 5.05 -16.13 7.18
C SER A 89 5.16 -17.40 6.32
N GLY A 90 5.59 -17.30 5.06
CA GLY A 90 5.77 -18.46 4.18
C GLY A 90 4.49 -19.26 3.91
N LYS A 91 3.31 -18.61 3.89
CA LYS A 91 2.02 -19.30 3.68
C LYS A 91 1.88 -19.77 2.23
N SER A 92 1.32 -20.97 2.05
CA SER A 92 1.10 -21.60 0.74
C SER A 92 0.17 -20.79 -0.18
N TYR A 93 -0.78 -20.06 0.40
CA TYR A 93 -1.72 -19.21 -0.34
C TYR A 93 -1.17 -17.83 -0.71
N SER A 94 0.08 -17.50 -0.36
CA SER A 94 0.66 -16.18 -0.60
C SER A 94 0.63 -15.74 -2.07
N TYR A 95 0.93 -16.64 -3.01
CA TYR A 95 0.86 -16.34 -4.45
C TYR A 95 -0.57 -16.23 -4.96
N ILE A 96 -1.51 -17.01 -4.41
CA ILE A 96 -2.93 -16.95 -4.78
C ILE A 96 -3.51 -15.60 -4.35
N LEU A 97 -3.20 -15.17 -3.12
CA LEU A 97 -3.68 -13.91 -2.59
C LEU A 97 -3.10 -12.71 -3.35
N GLN A 98 -1.80 -12.71 -3.64
CA GLN A 98 -1.19 -11.69 -4.51
C GLN A 98 -1.86 -11.63 -5.89
N PHE A 99 -2.15 -12.79 -6.49
CA PHE A 99 -2.80 -12.85 -7.79
C PHE A 99 -4.21 -12.27 -7.76
N ALA A 100 -5.00 -12.61 -6.73
CA ALA A 100 -6.34 -12.06 -6.53
C ALA A 100 -6.32 -10.53 -6.38
N VAL A 101 -5.44 -10.01 -5.52
CA VAL A 101 -5.25 -8.55 -5.33
C VAL A 101 -4.87 -7.86 -6.63
N CYS A 102 -3.95 -8.45 -7.39
CA CYS A 102 -3.54 -7.87 -8.67
C CYS A 102 -4.67 -7.84 -9.69
N LEU A 103 -5.53 -8.87 -9.74
CA LEU A 103 -6.69 -8.87 -10.63
C LEU A 103 -7.70 -7.80 -10.25
N GLY A 104 -7.97 -7.62 -8.95
CA GLY A 104 -8.86 -6.56 -8.46
C GLY A 104 -8.32 -5.18 -8.80
N GLN A 105 -7.02 -4.95 -8.62
CA GLN A 105 -6.38 -3.70 -9.01
C GLN A 105 -6.48 -3.42 -10.51
N LEU A 106 -6.18 -4.41 -11.36
CA LEU A 106 -6.28 -4.28 -12.81
C LEU A 106 -7.72 -4.01 -13.27
N TYR A 107 -8.69 -4.69 -12.65
CA TYR A 107 -10.10 -4.47 -12.94
C TYR A 107 -10.54 -3.05 -12.54
N GLY A 108 -10.22 -2.61 -11.31
CA GLY A 108 -10.54 -1.27 -10.84
C GLY A 108 -9.92 -0.18 -11.72
N THR A 109 -8.64 -0.34 -12.09
CA THR A 109 -7.96 0.59 -13.00
C THR A 109 -8.55 0.56 -14.42
N ALA A 110 -8.97 -0.61 -14.92
CA ALA A 110 -9.66 -0.69 -16.21
C ALA A 110 -11.00 0.06 -16.18
N VAL A 111 -11.80 -0.12 -15.12
CA VAL A 111 -13.05 0.63 -14.93
C VAL A 111 -12.76 2.14 -14.87
N TYR A 112 -11.74 2.56 -14.11
CA TYR A 112 -11.36 3.96 -13.96
C TYR A 112 -10.99 4.67 -15.27
N PHE A 113 -10.23 4.00 -16.15
CA PHE A 113 -9.90 4.52 -17.47
C PHE A 113 -11.06 4.42 -18.46
N LEU A 114 -11.84 3.34 -18.40
CA LEU A 114 -12.95 3.13 -19.33
C LEU A 114 -14.07 4.15 -19.08
N THR A 115 -14.39 4.46 -17.82
CA THR A 115 -15.42 5.47 -17.52
C THR A 115 -15.00 6.85 -17.99
N ALA A 116 -13.73 7.24 -17.79
CA ALA A 116 -13.18 8.47 -18.35
C ALA A 116 -13.31 8.53 -19.88
N TYR A 117 -12.97 7.44 -20.57
CA TYR A 117 -13.08 7.36 -22.02
C TYR A 117 -14.52 7.47 -22.51
N LEU A 118 -15.48 6.84 -21.80
CA LEU A 118 -16.89 6.85 -22.16
C LEU A 118 -17.58 8.19 -21.88
N GLU A 119 -17.24 8.85 -20.78
CA GLU A 119 -17.83 10.12 -20.35
C GLU A 119 -17.20 11.35 -21.04
N GLY A 120 -16.05 11.16 -21.67
CA GLY A 120 -15.24 12.24 -22.23
C GLY A 120 -14.25 12.75 -21.19
N ASP A 121 -12.98 12.75 -21.53
CA ASP A 121 -11.87 12.95 -20.60
C ASP A 121 -11.48 14.43 -20.38
N HIS A 122 -12.48 15.31 -20.45
CA HIS A 122 -12.33 16.77 -20.32
C HIS A 122 -12.31 17.22 -18.85
N PHE A 123 -11.60 16.49 -17.99
CA PHE A 123 -11.56 16.74 -16.55
C PHE A 123 -10.24 17.36 -16.07
N ALA A 124 -9.21 17.38 -16.92
CA ALA A 124 -7.88 17.89 -16.58
C ALA A 124 -7.74 19.39 -16.89
N THR A 125 -7.03 20.11 -16.03
CA THR A 125 -6.83 21.57 -16.16
C THR A 125 -5.86 21.92 -17.31
N SER A 126 -4.99 20.99 -17.70
CA SER A 126 -4.02 21.18 -18.79
C SER A 126 -3.48 19.83 -19.29
N PRO A 127 -2.88 19.76 -20.49
CA PRO A 127 -2.23 18.54 -20.98
C PRO A 127 -1.14 18.00 -20.04
N TYR A 128 -0.37 18.88 -19.40
CA TYR A 128 0.64 18.47 -18.41
C TYR A 128 0.00 17.69 -17.26
N HIS A 129 -1.07 18.22 -16.68
CA HIS A 129 -1.76 17.58 -15.57
C HIS A 129 -2.39 16.25 -16.00
N TYR A 130 -2.96 16.18 -17.21
CA TYR A 130 -3.50 14.95 -17.77
C TYR A 130 -2.42 13.86 -17.91
N TYR A 131 -1.32 14.13 -18.61
CA TYR A 131 -0.34 13.08 -18.88
C TYR A 131 0.49 12.69 -17.65
N VAL A 132 0.85 13.64 -16.79
CA VAL A 132 1.71 13.34 -15.63
C VAL A 132 0.91 12.72 -14.49
N TYR A 133 -0.22 13.32 -14.11
CA TYR A 133 -1.01 12.86 -12.97
C TYR A 133 -2.00 11.77 -13.37
N TYR A 134 -2.81 12.01 -14.40
CA TYR A 134 -3.84 11.05 -14.78
C TYR A 134 -3.26 9.82 -15.49
N ILE A 135 -2.45 9.97 -16.54
CA ILE A 135 -1.86 8.80 -17.22
C ILE A 135 -0.67 8.25 -16.43
N GLY A 136 0.30 9.11 -16.11
CA GLY A 136 1.58 8.73 -15.54
C GLY A 136 1.46 8.06 -14.17
N ALA A 137 0.78 8.71 -13.22
CA ALA A 137 0.64 8.13 -11.87
C ALA A 137 -0.13 6.81 -11.91
N ASN A 138 -1.26 6.74 -12.63
CA ASN A 138 -2.07 5.52 -12.72
C ASN A 138 -1.43 4.39 -13.54
N ALA A 139 -0.45 4.67 -14.41
CA ALA A 139 0.23 3.63 -15.18
C ALA A 139 0.86 2.54 -14.28
N SER A 140 1.37 2.92 -13.10
CA SER A 140 1.91 1.95 -12.12
C SER A 140 0.88 0.94 -11.64
N TRP A 141 -0.40 1.33 -11.57
CA TRP A 141 -1.53 0.52 -11.13
C TRP A 141 -1.94 -0.48 -12.21
N VAL A 142 -1.42 -0.33 -13.43
CA VAL A 142 -1.52 -1.33 -14.50
C VAL A 142 -0.25 -2.19 -14.54
N VAL A 143 0.91 -1.56 -14.59
CA VAL A 143 2.18 -2.25 -14.86
C VAL A 143 2.59 -3.16 -13.71
N ILE A 144 2.59 -2.66 -12.47
CA ILE A 144 3.07 -3.42 -11.31
C ILE A 144 2.16 -4.63 -11.04
N PRO A 145 0.82 -4.49 -10.96
CA PRO A 145 -0.07 -5.63 -10.78
C PRO A 145 0.04 -6.65 -11.91
N SER A 146 0.19 -6.21 -13.17
CA SER A 146 0.40 -7.13 -14.30
C SER A 146 1.65 -7.99 -14.13
N LEU A 147 2.78 -7.38 -13.76
CA LEU A 147 4.04 -8.11 -13.54
C LEU A 147 3.91 -9.11 -12.38
N ILE A 148 3.30 -8.70 -11.27
CA ILE A 148 3.08 -9.56 -10.10
C ILE A 148 2.12 -10.71 -10.45
N ALA A 149 1.02 -10.42 -11.16
CA ALA A 149 0.04 -11.42 -11.59
C ALA A 149 0.70 -12.49 -12.48
N MET A 150 1.47 -12.07 -13.50
CA MET A 150 2.21 -13.00 -14.37
C MET A 150 3.18 -13.87 -13.57
N ARG A 151 3.89 -13.28 -12.60
CA ARG A 151 4.81 -14.04 -11.72
C ARG A 151 4.06 -15.07 -10.88
N CYS A 152 2.97 -14.65 -10.22
CA CYS A 152 2.18 -15.50 -9.35
C CYS A 152 1.55 -16.65 -10.15
N TRP A 153 0.98 -16.35 -11.32
CA TRP A 153 0.43 -17.34 -12.23
C TRP A 153 1.44 -18.45 -12.56
N LYS A 154 2.65 -18.09 -13.00
CA LYS A 154 3.73 -19.04 -13.30
C LYS A 154 4.07 -19.93 -12.09
N LYS A 155 4.15 -19.35 -10.89
CA LYS A 155 4.45 -20.09 -9.66
C LYS A 155 3.33 -21.05 -9.26
N ILE A 156 2.07 -20.62 -9.37
CA ILE A 156 0.90 -21.45 -9.09
C ILE A 156 0.86 -22.64 -10.05
N CYS A 157 0.97 -22.41 -11.36
CA CYS A 157 0.98 -23.48 -12.36
C CYS A 157 2.11 -24.50 -12.11
N SER A 158 3.32 -24.02 -11.81
CA SER A 158 4.46 -24.89 -11.50
C SER A 158 4.20 -25.76 -10.25
N ALA A 159 3.62 -25.19 -9.20
CA ALA A 159 3.29 -25.94 -7.99
C ALA A 159 2.26 -27.04 -8.25
N VAL A 160 1.23 -26.75 -9.06
CA VAL A 160 0.20 -27.73 -9.44
C VAL A 160 0.79 -28.87 -10.27
N GLN A 161 1.67 -28.58 -11.23
CA GLN A 161 2.34 -29.59 -12.05
C GLN A 161 3.18 -30.56 -11.21
N VAL A 162 4.00 -30.02 -10.29
CA VAL A 162 4.83 -30.84 -9.39
C VAL A 162 3.98 -31.74 -8.51
N HIS A 163 2.85 -31.26 -8.02
CA HIS A 163 1.93 -32.06 -7.22
C HIS A 163 1.29 -33.20 -8.04
N GLY A 164 0.89 -32.92 -9.29
CA GLY A 164 0.36 -33.94 -10.21
C GLY A 164 1.38 -35.04 -10.53
N GLN A 165 2.64 -34.66 -10.78
CA GLN A 165 3.72 -35.62 -11.06
C GLN A 165 4.02 -36.52 -9.86
N LYS A 166 4.02 -35.98 -8.62
CA LYS A 166 4.19 -36.80 -7.41
C LYS A 166 3.08 -37.83 -7.28
N ARG A 167 1.82 -37.44 -7.49
CA ARG A 167 0.67 -38.34 -7.39
C ARG A 167 0.73 -39.48 -8.42
N SER A 168 1.24 -39.23 -9.62
CA SER A 168 1.41 -40.25 -10.66
C SER A 168 2.54 -41.24 -10.37
N LYS A 169 3.54 -40.89 -9.54
CA LYS A 169 4.66 -41.78 -9.17
C LYS A 169 4.34 -42.68 -7.97
N THR A 170 3.35 -42.32 -7.16
CA THR A 170 2.92 -43.08 -5.97
C THR A 170 1.82 -44.11 -6.28
N ARG A 171 1.23 -44.06 -7.48
CA ARG A 171 0.20 -44.98 -7.96
C ARG A 171 0.82 -45.97 -8.92
#